data_AF-A0A846EB59-F1
#
_entry.id   AF-A0A846EB59-F1
#
_cell.length_a   1.000
_cell.length_b   1.000
_cell.length_c   1.000
_cell.angle_alpha   90.00
_cell.angle_beta   90.00
_cell.angle_gamma   90.00
#
_symmetry.space_group_name_H-M   'P 1'
#
loop_
_entity.id
_entity.type
_entity.pdbx_description
1 polymer ?
#
loop_
_entity_poly.entity_id
_entity_poly.type
_entity_poly.pdbx_seq_one_letter_code
_entity_poly.pdbx_strand_id
1 'polypeptide(L)'
;MRALLIYPVFPPTFWSYNKILELVDRQVLLPPLGLITVAAILPQTWEFKLVDRNVRAVTEAEWEWADLVILSAMIVQKQDLLEQIQEAKKRGKLVAVGGPYATSVPEEVKDVGTDFLILDEGEITLPMFIEALERGEKTGIFRTTEKPAVTETPVPRYDLLELDAYDSMSVQFSRGCPFQCEFCDIIVLYGRKPRTKTPAQLLKELDTLYQLGWRRGVFMVDDNFIGNKRNVKLLLKELKIWQEQHQYPFRFNTEASVDLASDPELMEMMVDCNFDAIFLGIETPDEESLQLTKKFQNTRNSLAETVDKIIEAGLRPMAGFILGFDGEKKDAATRIIEFVEQAAIPTAMLGMLQALPNTALWHRLEKEGRLRVNDKQDINQSTLLNFVPTRPIEDIANEYVEAFWTLYEPHIFLDRTYRCFLKLGAPTAKEPFKLPSWTDLKALSIIIWRQGVKRDTRWRFWHHLGGILRHNPAVFAHYLTVCAHNEHFLEYRQIVRAEITKQLIEFQRQEALLQTESSSERLVESA
;
A
#
# COMPACT_ATOMS: atom_id res chain seq x y z
N MET A 1 4.63 -7.81 -32.32
CA MET A 1 5.71 -7.51 -31.36
C MET A 1 5.48 -8.35 -30.13
N ARG A 2 6.53 -8.94 -29.55
CA ARG A 2 6.46 -9.75 -28.33
C ARG A 2 6.91 -8.90 -27.15
N ALA A 3 5.96 -8.53 -26.28
CA ALA A 3 6.20 -7.67 -25.13
C ALA A 3 6.23 -8.50 -23.84
N LEU A 4 7.37 -8.46 -23.15
CA LEU A 4 7.54 -9.05 -21.82
C LEU A 4 7.33 -7.96 -20.78
N LEU A 5 6.27 -8.08 -20.00
CA LEU A 5 5.99 -7.21 -18.88
C LEU A 5 6.64 -7.78 -17.62
N ILE A 6 7.50 -7.02 -16.96
CA ILE A 6 8.18 -7.45 -15.73
C ILE A 6 7.73 -6.54 -14.60
N TYR A 7 7.15 -7.15 -13.56
CA TYR A 7 6.85 -6.45 -12.32
C TYR A 7 7.96 -6.72 -11.29
N PRO A 8 8.71 -5.68 -10.86
CA PRO A 8 9.85 -5.87 -9.95
C PRO A 8 9.47 -6.39 -8.56
N VAL A 9 10.45 -6.89 -7.83
CA VAL A 9 10.31 -7.43 -6.47
C VAL A 9 10.01 -6.32 -5.45
N PHE A 10 9.10 -6.60 -4.52
CA PHE A 10 8.97 -5.87 -3.27
C PHE A 10 9.94 -6.41 -2.22
N PRO A 11 10.73 -5.54 -1.56
CA PRO A 11 11.38 -5.95 -0.32
C PRO A 11 10.33 -6.30 0.74
N PRO A 12 10.67 -7.09 1.78
CA PRO A 12 9.76 -7.35 2.89
C PRO A 12 9.24 -6.04 3.52
N THR A 13 7.92 -5.86 3.50
CA THR A 13 7.24 -4.68 4.06
C THR A 13 6.21 -5.08 5.10
N PHE A 14 5.64 -4.07 5.77
CA PHE A 14 4.53 -4.26 6.70
C PHE A 14 3.36 -5.02 6.07
N TRP A 15 3.12 -4.83 4.76
CA TRP A 15 2.01 -5.43 4.01
C TRP A 15 2.35 -6.73 3.29
N SER A 16 3.59 -7.23 3.40
CA SER A 16 3.98 -8.44 2.66
C SER A 16 3.29 -9.71 3.17
N TYR A 17 2.98 -9.79 4.48
CA TYR A 17 2.28 -10.92 5.11
C TYR A 17 2.83 -12.32 4.76
N ASN A 18 4.12 -12.44 4.43
CA ASN A 18 4.74 -13.66 3.90
C ASN A 18 4.39 -14.93 4.69
N LYS A 19 4.48 -14.87 6.03
CA LYS A 19 4.16 -16.02 6.91
C LYS A 19 2.71 -16.46 6.84
N ILE A 20 1.80 -15.55 6.54
CA ILE A 20 0.36 -15.83 6.43
C ILE A 20 0.06 -16.37 5.06
N LEU A 21 0.63 -15.75 4.01
CA LEU A 21 0.49 -16.21 2.63
C LEU A 21 0.99 -17.65 2.49
N GLU A 22 2.13 -17.99 3.10
CA GLU A 22 2.62 -19.38 3.20
C GLU A 22 1.59 -20.36 3.81
N LEU A 23 0.78 -19.91 4.78
CA LEU A 23 -0.24 -20.75 5.43
C LEU A 23 -1.46 -20.99 4.55
N VAL A 24 -1.80 -20.02 3.70
CA VAL A 24 -2.96 -20.07 2.79
C VAL A 24 -2.57 -20.45 1.35
N ASP A 25 -1.34 -20.93 1.15
CA ASP A 25 -0.79 -21.36 -0.15
C ASP A 25 -0.85 -20.24 -1.20
N ARG A 26 -0.44 -19.04 -0.79
CA ARG A 26 -0.31 -17.84 -1.61
C ARG A 26 1.13 -17.33 -1.56
N GLN A 27 1.50 -16.58 -2.60
CA GLN A 27 2.84 -16.04 -2.74
C GLN A 27 2.86 -14.53 -2.56
N VAL A 28 1.82 -13.83 -3.06
CA VAL A 28 1.77 -12.36 -3.11
C VAL A 28 0.40 -11.86 -2.67
N LEU A 29 0.36 -10.69 -2.01
CA LEU A 29 -0.90 -10.10 -1.56
C LEU A 29 -1.75 -9.58 -2.73
N LEU A 30 -1.15 -8.78 -3.62
CA LEU A 30 -1.83 -8.05 -4.70
C LEU A 30 -1.12 -8.20 -6.04
N PRO A 31 -1.84 -8.25 -7.17
CA PRO A 31 -1.27 -8.28 -8.52
C PRO A 31 -0.84 -6.89 -9.02
N PRO A 32 -0.01 -6.83 -10.08
CA PRO A 32 0.45 -5.58 -10.68
C PRO A 32 -0.62 -4.91 -11.57
N LEU A 33 -1.67 -4.35 -10.95
CA LEU A 33 -2.81 -3.75 -11.66
C LEU A 33 -2.39 -2.75 -12.74
N GLY A 34 -1.43 -1.87 -12.44
CA GLY A 34 -0.94 -0.88 -13.40
C GLY A 34 -0.40 -1.54 -14.67
N LEU A 35 0.41 -2.60 -14.53
CA LEU A 35 1.09 -3.25 -15.65
C LEU A 35 0.12 -4.06 -16.53
N ILE A 36 -0.86 -4.74 -15.94
CA ILE A 36 -1.93 -5.42 -16.71
C ILE A 36 -2.92 -4.43 -17.34
N THR A 37 -3.02 -3.21 -16.80
CA THR A 37 -3.78 -2.11 -17.42
C THR A 37 -3.01 -1.55 -18.62
N VAL A 38 -1.70 -1.36 -18.51
CA VAL A 38 -0.83 -0.99 -19.63
C VAL A 38 -0.96 -2.01 -20.77
N ALA A 39 -0.92 -3.31 -20.46
CA ALA A 39 -1.11 -4.37 -21.45
C ALA A 39 -2.48 -4.27 -22.18
N ALA A 40 -3.53 -3.77 -21.51
CA ALA A 40 -4.84 -3.57 -22.11
C ALA A 40 -4.91 -2.33 -23.03
N ILE A 41 -4.07 -1.32 -22.80
CA ILE A 41 -3.99 -0.09 -23.61
C ILE A 41 -3.12 -0.31 -24.86
N LEU A 42 -2.07 -1.11 -24.74
CA LEU A 42 -1.17 -1.43 -25.85
C LEU A 42 -1.92 -2.15 -27.00
N PRO A 43 -1.35 -2.19 -28.23
CA PRO A 43 -2.00 -2.83 -29.35
C PRO A 43 -2.26 -4.32 -29.08
N GLN A 44 -3.51 -4.76 -29.17
CA GLN A 44 -3.88 -6.15 -28.89
C GLN A 44 -3.44 -7.14 -29.98
N THR A 45 -2.81 -6.65 -31.05
CA THR A 45 -2.07 -7.47 -32.04
C THR A 45 -0.69 -7.89 -31.53
N TRP A 46 -0.21 -7.34 -30.41
CA TRP A 46 1.01 -7.77 -29.75
C TRP A 46 0.75 -9.03 -28.92
N GLU A 47 1.82 -9.81 -28.73
CA GLU A 47 1.81 -10.93 -27.81
C GLU A 47 2.40 -10.47 -26.48
N PHE A 48 1.76 -10.85 -25.38
CA PHE A 48 2.14 -10.43 -24.03
C PHE A 48 2.49 -11.62 -23.16
N LYS A 49 3.57 -11.49 -22.37
CA LYS A 49 3.83 -12.33 -21.20
C LYS A 49 4.05 -11.42 -20.00
N LEU A 50 3.43 -11.76 -18.88
CA LEU A 50 3.67 -11.10 -17.61
C LEU A 50 4.54 -12.00 -16.74
N VAL A 51 5.58 -11.42 -16.15
CA VAL A 51 6.33 -12.04 -15.06
C VAL A 51 6.24 -11.12 -13.85
N ASP A 52 5.53 -11.59 -12.84
CA ASP A 52 5.58 -10.98 -11.52
C ASP A 52 6.77 -11.58 -10.74
N ARG A 53 7.80 -10.77 -10.51
CA ARG A 53 9.01 -11.26 -9.82
C ARG A 53 8.77 -11.61 -8.35
N ASN A 54 7.65 -11.19 -7.79
CA ASN A 54 7.22 -11.61 -6.44
C ASN A 54 6.66 -13.03 -6.43
N VAL A 55 6.29 -13.58 -7.59
CA VAL A 55 5.88 -14.98 -7.78
C VAL A 55 7.06 -15.81 -8.26
N ARG A 56 7.77 -15.36 -9.29
CA ARG A 56 8.88 -16.12 -9.89
C ARG A 56 9.86 -15.25 -10.67
N ALA A 57 11.08 -15.73 -10.81
CA ALA A 57 12.06 -15.11 -11.71
C ALA A 57 11.64 -15.23 -13.19
N VAL A 58 12.13 -14.30 -14.01
CA VAL A 58 12.04 -14.36 -15.47
C VAL A 58 12.93 -15.48 -15.98
N THR A 59 12.40 -16.34 -16.85
CA THR A 59 13.15 -17.45 -17.43
C THR A 59 13.97 -17.02 -18.65
N GLU A 60 15.04 -17.75 -18.97
CA GLU A 60 15.84 -17.47 -20.18
C GLU A 60 15.00 -17.57 -21.47
N ALA A 61 14.05 -18.50 -21.54
CA ALA A 61 13.15 -18.60 -22.68
C ALA A 61 12.23 -17.36 -22.85
N GLU A 62 11.81 -16.73 -21.74
CA GLU A 62 11.04 -15.49 -21.78
C GLU A 62 11.91 -14.31 -22.22
N TRP A 63 13.15 -14.25 -21.73
CA TRP A 63 14.14 -13.26 -22.19
C TRP A 63 14.40 -13.39 -23.69
N GLU A 64 14.69 -14.59 -24.19
CA GLU A 64 14.93 -14.82 -25.62
C GLU A 64 13.71 -14.49 -26.48
N TRP A 65 12.51 -14.82 -25.99
CA TRP A 65 11.25 -14.57 -26.66
C TRP A 65 10.90 -13.07 -26.78
N ALA A 66 11.30 -12.23 -25.84
CA ALA A 66 10.91 -10.82 -25.84
C ALA A 66 11.58 -9.99 -26.95
N ASP A 67 10.81 -9.16 -27.67
CA ASP A 67 11.33 -8.10 -28.53
C ASP A 67 11.46 -6.77 -27.76
N LEU A 68 10.54 -6.55 -26.82
CA LEU A 68 10.42 -5.36 -25.98
C LEU A 68 10.17 -5.81 -24.54
N VAL A 69 10.84 -5.17 -23.59
CA VAL A 69 10.63 -5.37 -22.15
C VAL A 69 9.96 -4.11 -21.59
N ILE A 70 8.84 -4.28 -20.91
CA ILE A 70 8.06 -3.19 -20.30
C ILE A 70 8.07 -3.36 -18.79
N LEU A 71 8.53 -2.34 -18.07
CA LEU A 71 8.59 -2.35 -16.61
C LEU A 71 7.78 -1.20 -16.01
N SER A 72 7.25 -1.43 -14.82
CA SER A 72 6.68 -0.39 -13.99
C SER A 72 6.91 -0.72 -12.52
N ALA A 73 7.15 0.30 -11.69
CA ALA A 73 7.48 0.11 -10.30
C ALA A 73 7.02 1.29 -9.43
N MET A 74 6.79 1.01 -8.15
CA MET A 74 6.75 2.00 -7.07
C MET A 74 8.15 2.26 -6.51
N ILE A 75 8.31 3.34 -5.75
CA ILE A 75 9.63 3.74 -5.20
C ILE A 75 10.28 2.65 -4.34
N VAL A 76 9.48 1.85 -3.63
CA VAL A 76 9.95 0.73 -2.80
C VAL A 76 10.55 -0.43 -3.62
N GLN A 77 10.31 -0.46 -4.93
CA GLN A 77 10.80 -1.47 -5.86
C GLN A 77 12.00 -0.95 -6.69
N LYS A 78 12.54 0.23 -6.34
CA LYS A 78 13.61 0.92 -7.08
C LYS A 78 14.77 -0.01 -7.41
N GLN A 79 15.34 -0.68 -6.41
CA GLN A 79 16.54 -1.48 -6.60
C GLN A 79 16.34 -2.58 -7.66
N ASP A 80 15.30 -3.39 -7.53
CA ASP A 80 15.03 -4.49 -8.47
C ASP A 80 14.63 -3.96 -9.87
N LEU A 81 13.93 -2.82 -9.96
CA LEU A 81 13.64 -2.17 -11.24
C LEU A 81 14.93 -1.85 -12.01
N LEU A 82 15.88 -1.16 -11.37
CA LEU A 82 17.13 -0.74 -12.01
C LEU A 82 17.94 -1.96 -12.44
N GLU A 83 17.97 -3.02 -11.63
CA GLU A 83 18.62 -4.29 -11.98
C GLU A 83 17.98 -4.98 -13.18
N GLN A 84 16.63 -5.03 -13.24
CA GLN A 84 15.94 -5.65 -14.38
C GLN A 84 16.10 -4.85 -15.68
N ILE A 85 16.19 -3.52 -15.60
CA ILE A 85 16.52 -2.68 -16.77
C ILE A 85 17.90 -3.07 -17.29
N GLN A 86 18.93 -3.07 -16.44
CA GLN A 86 20.29 -3.43 -16.84
C GLN A 86 20.37 -4.85 -17.40
N GLU A 87 19.65 -5.80 -16.81
CA GLU A 87 19.63 -7.20 -17.26
C GLU A 87 18.99 -7.36 -18.65
N ALA A 88 17.93 -6.59 -18.93
CA ALA A 88 17.32 -6.50 -20.26
C ALA A 88 18.28 -5.86 -21.28
N LYS A 89 18.98 -4.78 -20.89
CA LYS A 89 19.97 -4.11 -21.75
C LYS A 89 21.16 -5.01 -22.08
N LYS A 90 21.66 -5.77 -21.11
CA LYS A 90 22.73 -6.77 -21.31
C LYS A 90 22.35 -7.83 -22.35
N ARG A 91 21.06 -8.13 -22.50
CA ARG A 91 20.49 -9.05 -23.49
C ARG A 91 20.12 -8.37 -24.82
N GLY A 92 20.46 -7.10 -25.00
CA GLY A 92 20.18 -6.35 -26.23
C GLY A 92 18.70 -6.08 -26.46
N LYS A 93 17.88 -6.07 -25.40
CA LYS A 93 16.44 -5.80 -25.51
C LYS A 93 16.15 -4.30 -25.53
N LEU A 94 15.07 -3.93 -26.20
CA LEU A 94 14.46 -2.61 -26.02
C LEU A 94 13.73 -2.58 -24.68
N VAL A 95 13.86 -1.48 -23.96
CA VAL A 95 13.34 -1.31 -22.61
C VAL A 95 12.46 -0.07 -22.54
N ALA A 96 11.20 -0.27 -22.18
CA ALA A 96 10.22 0.77 -21.92
C ALA A 96 9.87 0.77 -20.43
N VAL A 97 9.94 1.92 -19.78
CA VAL A 97 9.67 2.03 -18.34
C VAL A 97 8.68 3.16 -18.08
N GLY A 98 7.71 2.89 -17.20
CA GLY A 98 6.75 3.89 -16.76
C GLY A 98 6.23 3.65 -15.35
N GLY A 99 5.16 4.35 -15.00
CA GLY A 99 4.54 4.29 -13.68
C GLY A 99 5.12 5.29 -12.66
N PRO A 100 4.74 5.17 -11.39
CA PRO A 100 4.90 6.25 -10.41
C PRO A 100 6.36 6.58 -10.13
N TYR A 101 7.24 5.58 -9.97
CA TYR A 101 8.65 5.85 -9.68
C TYR A 101 9.37 6.55 -10.85
N ALA A 102 9.20 6.04 -12.08
CA ALA A 102 9.77 6.66 -13.28
C ALA A 102 9.22 8.08 -13.53
N THR A 103 7.95 8.34 -13.18
CA THR A 103 7.34 9.67 -13.32
C THR A 103 7.93 10.68 -12.33
N SER A 104 8.17 10.25 -11.10
CA SER A 104 8.69 11.10 -10.03
C SER A 104 10.19 11.37 -10.15
N VAL A 105 10.97 10.37 -10.57
CA VAL A 105 12.44 10.43 -10.62
C VAL A 105 12.97 9.88 -11.97
N PRO A 106 12.63 10.53 -13.11
CA PRO A 106 12.90 9.98 -14.43
C PRO A 106 14.39 9.83 -14.76
N GLU A 107 15.25 10.72 -14.24
CA GLU A 107 16.68 10.70 -14.57
C GLU A 107 17.36 9.42 -14.05
N GLU A 108 17.03 8.93 -12.85
CA GLU A 108 17.61 7.69 -12.32
C GLU A 108 17.29 6.47 -13.20
N VAL A 109 16.08 6.43 -13.74
CA VAL A 109 15.63 5.35 -14.64
C VAL A 109 16.25 5.48 -16.03
N LYS A 110 16.49 6.72 -16.49
CA LYS A 110 17.16 7.01 -17.75
C LYS A 110 18.64 6.60 -17.72
N ASP A 111 19.34 6.95 -16.64
CA ASP A 111 20.78 6.80 -16.50
C ASP A 111 21.23 5.34 -16.50
N VAL A 112 20.34 4.41 -16.13
CA VAL A 112 20.61 2.95 -16.21
C VAL A 112 20.40 2.35 -17.61
N GLY A 113 20.11 3.17 -18.62
CA GLY A 113 20.08 2.76 -20.03
C GLY A 113 18.70 2.43 -20.58
N THR A 114 17.63 2.97 -19.99
CA THR A 114 16.26 2.84 -20.52
C THR A 114 16.13 3.48 -21.90
N ASP A 115 15.45 2.81 -22.83
CA ASP A 115 15.24 3.33 -24.18
C ASP A 115 14.04 4.28 -24.23
N PHE A 116 12.92 3.87 -23.64
CA PHE A 116 11.67 4.64 -23.65
C PHE A 116 11.18 4.92 -22.22
N LEU A 117 10.95 6.19 -21.92
CA LEU A 117 10.31 6.63 -20.68
C LEU A 117 8.87 7.05 -20.98
N ILE A 118 7.91 6.33 -20.40
CA ILE A 118 6.48 6.62 -20.47
C ILE A 118 6.07 7.20 -19.12
N LEU A 119 6.04 8.51 -19.03
CA LEU A 119 5.80 9.24 -17.80
C LEU A 119 4.31 9.60 -17.66
N ASP A 120 3.90 9.92 -16.43
CA ASP A 120 2.53 10.28 -16.07
C ASP A 120 1.51 9.15 -16.36
N GLU A 121 0.28 9.50 -16.72
CA GLU A 121 -0.80 8.52 -16.91
C GLU A 121 -0.83 7.95 -18.34
N GLY A 122 -0.76 6.62 -18.43
CA GLY A 122 -0.53 5.89 -19.68
C GLY A 122 -1.64 6.02 -20.73
N GLU A 123 -2.87 6.39 -20.36
CA GLU A 123 -3.96 6.60 -21.32
C GLU A 123 -3.61 7.67 -22.37
N ILE A 124 -2.77 8.65 -22.02
CA ILE A 124 -2.28 9.69 -22.96
C ILE A 124 -0.90 9.34 -23.50
N THR A 125 0.02 8.88 -22.65
CA THR A 125 1.44 8.74 -23.03
C THR A 125 1.78 7.41 -23.71
N LEU A 126 1.02 6.33 -23.51
CA LEU A 126 1.22 5.08 -24.26
C LEU A 126 0.89 5.24 -25.76
N PRO A 127 -0.18 5.92 -26.18
CA PRO A 127 -0.40 6.24 -27.59
C PRO A 127 0.81 6.93 -28.25
N MET A 128 1.41 7.92 -27.58
CA MET A 128 2.59 8.63 -28.09
C MET A 128 3.78 7.67 -28.27
N PHE A 129 3.98 6.76 -27.32
CA PHE A 129 5.00 5.71 -27.39
C PHE A 129 4.78 4.75 -28.56
N ILE A 130 3.53 4.31 -28.77
CA ILE A 130 3.16 3.41 -29.87
C ILE A 130 3.45 4.09 -31.22
N GLU A 131 3.05 5.35 -31.39
CA GLU A 131 3.32 6.11 -32.62
C GLU A 131 4.83 6.24 -32.90
N ALA A 132 5.65 6.47 -31.87
CA ALA A 132 7.10 6.52 -32.02
C ALA A 132 7.69 5.17 -32.46
N LEU A 133 7.22 4.06 -31.87
CA LEU A 133 7.63 2.72 -32.28
C LEU A 133 7.24 2.41 -33.73
N GLU A 134 6.05 2.83 -34.17
CA GLU A 134 5.59 2.66 -35.55
C GLU A 134 6.43 3.45 -36.56
N ARG A 135 6.96 4.61 -36.16
CA ARG A 135 7.95 5.38 -36.94
C ARG A 135 9.35 4.76 -36.94
N GLY A 136 9.57 3.67 -36.20
CA GLY A 136 10.85 2.98 -36.09
C GLY A 136 11.83 3.63 -35.11
N GLU A 137 11.36 4.54 -34.25
CA GLU A 137 12.18 5.15 -33.21
C GLU A 137 12.65 4.07 -32.21
N LYS A 138 13.82 4.29 -31.63
CA LYS A 138 14.45 3.37 -30.67
C LYS A 138 14.62 3.95 -29.28
N THR A 139 14.33 5.23 -29.10
CA THR A 139 14.41 5.92 -27.81
C THR A 139 13.37 7.03 -27.75
N GLY A 140 12.88 7.39 -26.56
CA GLY A 140 11.94 8.51 -26.42
C GLY A 140 11.52 8.80 -24.98
N ILE A 141 11.09 10.03 -24.72
CA ILE A 141 10.48 10.43 -23.45
C ILE A 141 9.10 10.98 -23.75
N PHE A 142 8.07 10.34 -23.23
CA PHE A 142 6.66 10.70 -23.44
C PHE A 142 6.08 11.19 -22.13
N ARG A 143 5.62 12.45 -22.11
CA ARG A 143 5.20 13.15 -20.90
C ARG A 143 3.99 14.05 -21.19
N THR A 144 3.09 14.21 -20.23
CA THR A 144 2.00 15.18 -20.31
C THR A 144 1.69 15.83 -18.96
N THR A 145 1.18 17.05 -18.98
CA THR A 145 0.61 17.69 -17.78
C THR A 145 -0.89 17.43 -17.64
N GLU A 146 -1.52 16.90 -18.69
CA GLU A 146 -2.94 16.58 -18.71
C GLU A 146 -3.25 15.33 -17.89
N LYS A 147 -4.45 15.31 -17.30
CA LYS A 147 -4.94 14.19 -16.49
C LYS A 147 -6.13 13.56 -17.22
N PRO A 148 -5.99 12.35 -17.79
CA PRO A 148 -7.00 11.75 -18.67
C PRO A 148 -8.32 11.49 -17.95
N ALA A 149 -9.42 11.31 -18.67
CA ALA A 149 -10.61 10.77 -18.03
C ALA A 149 -10.34 9.29 -17.67
N VAL A 150 -10.53 8.89 -16.41
CA VAL A 150 -10.37 7.47 -16.00
C VAL A 150 -11.38 6.56 -16.71
N THR A 151 -12.42 7.13 -17.31
CA THR A 151 -13.36 6.43 -18.19
C THR A 151 -12.73 5.94 -19.49
N GLU A 152 -11.54 6.40 -19.87
CA GLU A 152 -10.81 5.93 -21.05
C GLU A 152 -10.00 4.64 -20.76
N THR A 153 -9.82 4.29 -19.48
CA THR A 153 -9.09 3.09 -19.07
C THR A 153 -9.88 1.82 -19.46
N PRO A 154 -9.29 0.91 -20.26
CA PRO A 154 -9.92 -0.36 -20.61
C PRO A 154 -9.94 -1.35 -19.44
N VAL A 155 -10.67 -2.46 -19.60
CA VAL A 155 -10.62 -3.57 -18.65
C VAL A 155 -9.19 -4.13 -18.63
N PRO A 156 -8.53 -4.21 -17.45
CA PRO A 156 -7.18 -4.75 -17.36
C PRO A 156 -7.09 -6.21 -17.83
N ARG A 157 -5.92 -6.61 -18.35
CA ARG A 157 -5.64 -7.98 -18.81
C ARG A 157 -5.43 -8.95 -17.64
N TYR A 158 -6.47 -9.16 -16.83
CA TYR A 158 -6.47 -10.11 -15.70
C TYR A 158 -6.13 -11.54 -16.12
N ASP A 159 -6.35 -11.89 -17.40
CA ASP A 159 -5.99 -13.18 -17.99
C ASP A 159 -4.47 -13.43 -18.06
N LEU A 160 -3.64 -12.39 -17.91
CA LEU A 160 -2.18 -12.53 -17.82
C LEU A 160 -1.70 -12.96 -16.43
N LEU A 161 -2.56 -12.93 -15.41
CA LEU A 161 -2.19 -13.21 -14.03
C LEU A 161 -2.18 -14.70 -13.71
N GLU A 162 -1.21 -15.10 -12.89
CA GLU A 162 -1.23 -16.39 -12.18
C GLU A 162 -2.18 -16.28 -10.97
N LEU A 163 -3.50 -16.36 -11.21
CA LEU A 163 -4.53 -16.02 -10.21
C LEU A 163 -4.36 -16.69 -8.84
N ASP A 164 -3.91 -17.95 -8.81
CA ASP A 164 -3.72 -18.69 -7.55
C ASP A 164 -2.51 -18.25 -6.73
N ALA A 165 -1.59 -17.47 -7.31
CA ALA A 165 -0.46 -16.89 -6.59
C ALA A 165 -0.88 -15.72 -5.68
N TYR A 166 -2.03 -15.09 -5.96
CA TYR A 166 -2.49 -13.86 -5.29
C TYR A 166 -3.56 -14.13 -4.22
N ASP A 167 -3.45 -13.46 -3.08
CA ASP A 167 -4.47 -13.53 -2.01
C ASP A 167 -5.70 -12.67 -2.32
N SER A 168 -5.49 -11.43 -2.76
CA SER A 168 -6.52 -10.48 -3.17
C SER A 168 -6.29 -10.00 -4.61
N MET A 169 -7.36 -9.69 -5.34
CA MET A 169 -7.27 -8.99 -6.62
C MET A 169 -7.33 -7.48 -6.41
N SER A 170 -6.87 -6.72 -7.39
CA SER A 170 -6.87 -5.25 -7.37
C SER A 170 -7.79 -4.70 -8.45
N VAL A 171 -8.59 -3.70 -8.09
CA VAL A 171 -9.38 -2.87 -9.02
C VAL A 171 -9.24 -1.41 -8.61
N GLN A 172 -9.41 -0.48 -9.55
CA GLN A 172 -9.34 0.96 -9.27
C GLN A 172 -10.59 1.64 -9.82
N PHE A 173 -11.33 2.35 -8.96
CA PHE A 173 -12.50 3.11 -9.37
C PHE A 173 -12.15 4.56 -9.71
N SER A 174 -11.19 5.16 -9.01
CA SER A 174 -10.86 6.56 -9.12
C SER A 174 -9.36 6.86 -8.97
N ARG A 175 -8.96 8.05 -9.45
CA ARG A 175 -7.61 8.60 -9.33
C ARG A 175 -7.67 10.06 -8.89
N GLY A 176 -6.72 10.45 -8.04
CA GLY A 176 -6.59 11.81 -7.52
C GLY A 176 -7.35 12.03 -6.21
N CYS A 177 -6.94 13.06 -5.46
CA CYS A 177 -7.42 13.30 -4.10
C CYS A 177 -7.71 14.80 -3.88
N PRO A 178 -8.82 15.18 -3.23
CA PRO A 178 -9.18 16.60 -3.06
C PRO A 178 -8.36 17.31 -1.97
N PHE A 179 -7.60 16.57 -1.16
CA PHE A 179 -6.85 17.09 -0.01
C PHE A 179 -5.50 17.72 -0.40
N GLN A 180 -4.77 18.23 0.59
CA GLN A 180 -3.54 19.01 0.40
C GLN A 180 -2.40 18.58 1.33
N CYS A 181 -2.44 17.35 1.85
CA CYS A 181 -1.44 16.83 2.77
C CYS A 181 -0.04 17.04 2.17
N GLU A 182 0.83 17.78 2.86
CA GLU A 182 2.06 18.29 2.22
C GLU A 182 3.07 17.21 1.84
N PHE A 183 3.02 16.08 2.53
CA PHE A 183 3.89 14.92 2.38
C PHE A 183 3.40 13.91 1.33
N CYS A 184 2.20 14.11 0.79
CA CYS A 184 1.52 13.14 -0.08
C CYS A 184 1.80 13.43 -1.56
N ASP A 185 2.21 12.41 -2.31
CA ASP A 185 2.52 12.48 -3.75
C ASP A 185 1.32 12.26 -4.66
N ILE A 186 0.17 11.84 -4.14
CA ILE A 186 -1.05 11.57 -4.92
C ILE A 186 -1.52 12.79 -5.72
N ILE A 187 -1.48 13.98 -5.13
CA ILE A 187 -1.88 15.20 -5.86
C ILE A 187 -0.85 15.61 -6.93
N VAL A 188 0.41 15.19 -6.77
CA VAL A 188 1.49 15.41 -7.74
C VAL A 188 1.30 14.46 -8.92
N LEU A 189 1.06 13.19 -8.65
CA LEU A 189 0.91 12.14 -9.65
C LEU A 189 -0.44 12.19 -10.37
N TYR A 190 -1.55 12.30 -9.64
CA TYR A 190 -2.90 12.10 -10.17
C TYR A 190 -3.78 13.35 -10.12
N GLY A 191 -3.28 14.45 -9.56
CA GLY A 191 -3.98 15.71 -9.48
C GLY A 191 -5.03 15.79 -8.35
N ARG A 192 -5.58 16.99 -8.19
CA ARG A 192 -6.47 17.34 -7.06
C ARG A 192 -7.94 17.00 -7.27
N LYS A 193 -8.33 16.67 -8.50
CA LYS A 193 -9.73 16.40 -8.85
C LYS A 193 -9.90 14.89 -8.91
N PRO A 194 -10.67 14.27 -7.99
CA PRO A 194 -10.99 12.85 -8.08
C PRO A 194 -11.76 12.58 -9.37
N ARG A 195 -11.14 11.84 -10.27
CA ARG A 195 -11.74 11.38 -11.53
C ARG A 195 -12.13 9.92 -11.33
N THR A 196 -13.35 9.56 -11.72
CA THR A 196 -13.89 8.22 -11.48
C THR A 196 -14.22 7.52 -12.79
N LYS A 197 -14.14 6.20 -12.80
CA LYS A 197 -14.83 5.36 -13.77
C LYS A 197 -16.35 5.51 -13.64
N THR A 198 -17.07 4.99 -14.61
CA THR A 198 -18.51 4.75 -14.46
C THR A 198 -18.75 3.45 -13.66
N PRO A 199 -19.91 3.30 -12.98
CA PRO A 199 -20.27 2.03 -12.34
C PRO A 199 -20.18 0.83 -13.29
N ALA A 200 -20.65 0.98 -14.53
CA ALA A 200 -20.62 -0.09 -15.53
C ALA A 200 -19.20 -0.56 -15.88
N GLN A 201 -18.20 0.34 -15.89
CA GLN A 201 -16.81 -0.05 -16.14
C GLN A 201 -16.25 -0.90 -15.01
N LEU A 202 -16.44 -0.48 -13.75
CA LEU A 202 -15.94 -1.27 -12.62
C LEU A 202 -16.66 -2.62 -12.51
N LEU A 203 -17.98 -2.65 -12.74
CA LEU A 203 -18.72 -3.90 -12.78
C LEU A 203 -18.24 -4.84 -13.88
N LYS A 204 -17.82 -4.32 -15.03
CA LYS A 204 -17.22 -5.13 -16.11
C LYS A 204 -15.87 -5.74 -15.72
N GLU A 205 -15.06 -5.03 -14.95
CA GLU A 205 -13.81 -5.56 -14.39
C GLU A 205 -14.09 -6.67 -13.38
N LEU A 206 -15.07 -6.46 -12.49
CA LEU A 206 -15.51 -7.46 -11.51
C LEU A 206 -16.12 -8.70 -12.18
N ASP A 207 -16.91 -8.52 -13.24
CA ASP A 207 -17.46 -9.60 -14.06
C ASP A 207 -16.34 -10.39 -14.76
N THR A 208 -15.31 -9.72 -15.26
CA THR A 208 -14.13 -10.39 -15.85
C THR A 208 -13.41 -11.26 -14.82
N LEU A 209 -13.16 -10.73 -13.62
CA LEU A 209 -12.59 -11.51 -12.51
C LEU A 209 -13.49 -12.72 -12.15
N TYR A 210 -14.81 -12.52 -12.12
CA TYR A 210 -15.77 -13.58 -11.85
C TYR A 210 -15.73 -14.66 -12.94
N GLN A 211 -15.66 -14.29 -14.22
CA GLN A 211 -15.55 -15.23 -15.34
C GLN A 211 -14.24 -16.01 -15.33
N LEU A 212 -13.14 -15.39 -14.90
CA LEU A 212 -11.84 -16.04 -14.71
C LEU A 212 -11.78 -16.95 -13.47
N GLY A 213 -12.88 -17.05 -12.70
CA GLY A 213 -12.98 -17.96 -11.55
C GLY A 213 -12.57 -17.35 -10.20
N TRP A 214 -12.23 -16.06 -10.14
CA TRP A 214 -11.91 -15.40 -8.87
C TRP A 214 -13.12 -15.38 -7.94
N ARG A 215 -12.99 -15.75 -6.66
CA ARG A 215 -14.08 -15.75 -5.66
C ARG A 215 -13.57 -15.37 -4.25
N ARG A 216 -12.55 -14.49 -4.20
CA ARG A 216 -11.85 -14.09 -2.96
C ARG A 216 -11.85 -12.56 -2.82
N GLY A 217 -10.96 -12.02 -1.99
CA GLY A 217 -10.85 -10.59 -1.71
C GLY A 217 -10.57 -9.75 -2.96
N VAL A 218 -11.09 -8.53 -2.97
CA VAL A 218 -10.81 -7.50 -3.96
C VAL A 218 -10.47 -6.21 -3.23
N PHE A 219 -9.29 -5.67 -3.49
CA PHE A 219 -8.83 -4.40 -2.93
C PHE A 219 -9.10 -3.28 -3.95
N MET A 220 -9.93 -2.32 -3.55
CA MET A 220 -10.16 -1.08 -4.28
C MET A 220 -8.99 -0.15 -3.97
N VAL A 221 -8.01 -0.09 -4.87
CA VAL A 221 -6.69 0.57 -4.68
C VAL A 221 -6.74 2.10 -4.78
N ASP A 222 -7.92 2.69 -4.68
CA ASP A 222 -8.13 4.13 -4.70
C ASP A 222 -7.44 4.77 -3.48
N ASP A 223 -6.56 5.75 -3.69
CA ASP A 223 -5.85 6.47 -2.61
C ASP A 223 -6.81 7.13 -1.59
N ASN A 224 -8.02 7.43 -2.05
CA ASN A 224 -9.15 7.80 -1.21
C ASN A 224 -10.43 7.46 -1.97
N PHE A 225 -10.96 6.27 -1.75
CA PHE A 225 -12.17 5.77 -2.42
C PHE A 225 -13.34 6.75 -2.33
N ILE A 226 -13.50 7.40 -1.17
CA ILE A 226 -14.58 8.37 -0.93
C ILE A 226 -14.26 9.80 -1.39
N GLY A 227 -13.17 10.00 -2.16
CA GLY A 227 -12.78 11.30 -2.70
C GLY A 227 -13.89 11.97 -3.53
N ASN A 228 -14.75 11.16 -4.14
CA ASN A 228 -16.01 11.61 -4.75
C ASN A 228 -17.20 10.79 -4.23
N LYS A 229 -17.66 11.12 -3.01
CA LYS A 229 -18.78 10.44 -2.33
C LYS A 229 -20.02 10.26 -3.21
N ARG A 230 -20.38 11.26 -4.02
CA ARG A 230 -21.53 11.19 -4.92
C ARG A 230 -21.40 10.02 -5.90
N ASN A 231 -20.25 9.91 -6.57
CA ASN A 231 -20.02 8.87 -7.57
C ASN A 231 -19.85 7.49 -6.92
N VAL A 232 -19.26 7.42 -5.72
CA VAL A 232 -19.20 6.17 -4.94
C VAL A 232 -20.59 5.67 -4.59
N LYS A 233 -21.50 6.53 -4.12
CA LYS A 233 -22.89 6.11 -3.84
C LYS A 233 -23.60 5.59 -5.10
N LEU A 234 -23.31 6.14 -6.28
CA LEU A 234 -23.84 5.60 -7.54
C LEU A 234 -23.26 4.22 -7.85
N LEU A 235 -21.95 4.03 -7.66
CA LEU A 235 -21.31 2.73 -7.82
C LEU A 235 -21.88 1.68 -6.86
N LEU A 236 -21.97 2.00 -5.57
CA LEU A 236 -22.40 1.06 -4.52
C LEU A 236 -23.84 0.57 -4.75
N LYS A 237 -24.72 1.40 -5.31
CA LYS A 237 -26.08 0.97 -5.70
C LYS A 237 -26.07 -0.16 -6.71
N GLU A 238 -25.28 -0.03 -7.77
CA GLU A 238 -25.16 -1.04 -8.81
C GLU A 238 -24.35 -2.26 -8.33
N LEU A 239 -23.31 -2.02 -7.51
CA LEU A 239 -22.48 -3.08 -6.94
C LEU A 239 -23.25 -3.99 -5.99
N LYS A 240 -24.17 -3.43 -5.18
CA LYS A 240 -25.04 -4.23 -4.31
C LYS A 240 -25.87 -5.22 -5.13
N ILE A 241 -26.52 -4.74 -6.20
CA ILE A 241 -27.32 -5.58 -7.09
C ILE A 241 -26.45 -6.67 -7.71
N TRP A 242 -25.26 -6.31 -8.21
CA TRP A 242 -24.33 -7.28 -8.80
C TRP A 242 -23.88 -8.33 -7.77
N GLN A 243 -23.49 -7.93 -6.56
CA GLN A 243 -23.09 -8.85 -5.49
C GLN A 243 -24.23 -9.81 -5.12
N GLU A 244 -25.45 -9.31 -4.92
CA GLU A 244 -26.62 -10.13 -4.61
C GLU A 244 -26.90 -11.17 -5.70
N GLN A 245 -26.86 -10.76 -6.98
CA GLN A 245 -27.08 -11.65 -8.14
C GLN A 245 -26.04 -12.77 -8.24
N HIS A 246 -24.80 -12.51 -7.81
CA HIS A 246 -23.70 -13.48 -7.86
C HIS A 246 -23.47 -14.20 -6.52
N GLN A 247 -24.32 -13.97 -5.52
CA GLN A 247 -24.24 -14.53 -4.17
C GLN A 247 -22.98 -14.12 -3.40
N TYR A 248 -22.62 -12.84 -3.48
CA TYR A 248 -21.49 -12.21 -2.79
C TYR A 248 -20.15 -12.94 -3.03
N PRO A 249 -19.70 -13.07 -4.29
CA PRO A 249 -18.46 -13.77 -4.61
C PRO A 249 -17.20 -13.04 -4.09
N PHE A 250 -17.29 -11.74 -3.82
CA PHE A 250 -16.16 -10.89 -3.44
C PHE A 250 -16.36 -10.25 -2.08
N ARG A 251 -15.25 -10.11 -1.34
CA ARG A 251 -15.12 -9.24 -0.17
C ARG A 251 -14.24 -8.06 -0.52
N PHE A 252 -14.63 -6.86 -0.12
CA PHE A 252 -13.94 -5.64 -0.52
C PHE A 252 -13.19 -4.98 0.63
N ASN A 253 -11.99 -4.51 0.32
CA ASN A 253 -11.20 -3.63 1.19
C ASN A 253 -10.85 -2.36 0.40
N THR A 254 -10.63 -1.24 1.09
CA THR A 254 -10.23 0.01 0.42
C THR A 254 -9.51 0.97 1.36
N GLU A 255 -9.09 2.11 0.84
CA GLU A 255 -8.55 3.23 1.59
C GLU A 255 -9.51 4.42 1.55
N ALA A 256 -9.65 5.11 2.68
CA ALA A 256 -10.52 6.26 2.79
C ALA A 256 -10.00 7.26 3.83
N SER A 257 -10.41 8.51 3.68
CA SER A 257 -10.24 9.49 4.76
C SER A 257 -11.25 9.28 5.90
N VAL A 258 -10.91 9.83 7.06
CA VAL A 258 -11.78 9.84 8.25
C VAL A 258 -13.12 10.54 8.03
N ASP A 259 -13.27 11.34 6.97
CA ASP A 259 -14.54 11.96 6.57
C ASP A 259 -15.63 10.93 6.25
N LEU A 260 -15.30 9.64 6.10
CA LEU A 260 -16.27 8.55 5.97
C LEU A 260 -17.24 8.50 7.15
N ALA A 261 -16.75 8.65 8.38
CA ALA A 261 -17.57 8.54 9.59
C ALA A 261 -18.66 9.62 9.71
N SER A 262 -18.59 10.67 8.90
CA SER A 262 -19.63 11.71 8.80
C SER A 262 -20.76 11.37 7.82
N ASP A 263 -20.70 10.22 7.14
CA ASP A 263 -21.72 9.77 6.18
C ASP A 263 -22.18 8.34 6.51
N PRO A 264 -23.09 8.16 7.50
CA PRO A 264 -23.59 6.84 7.91
C PRO A 264 -24.24 6.05 6.78
N GLU A 265 -24.97 6.71 5.88
CA GLU A 265 -25.58 6.08 4.69
C GLU A 265 -24.49 5.47 3.80
N LEU A 266 -23.37 6.18 3.57
CA LEU A 266 -22.27 5.64 2.78
C LEU A 266 -21.64 4.40 3.43
N MET A 267 -21.44 4.40 4.74
CA MET A 267 -20.91 3.23 5.47
C MET A 267 -21.85 2.03 5.35
N GLU A 268 -23.16 2.23 5.53
CA GLU A 268 -24.18 1.18 5.36
C GLU A 268 -24.14 0.60 3.94
N MET A 269 -24.08 1.45 2.91
CA MET A 269 -23.98 1.01 1.52
C MET A 269 -22.70 0.20 1.23
N MET A 270 -21.57 0.55 1.86
CA MET A 270 -20.33 -0.21 1.74
C MET A 270 -20.46 -1.59 2.38
N VAL A 271 -20.98 -1.67 3.60
CA VAL A 271 -21.19 -2.95 4.31
C VAL A 271 -22.14 -3.86 3.54
N ASP A 272 -23.22 -3.30 2.98
CA ASP A 272 -24.17 -4.01 2.12
C ASP A 272 -23.54 -4.56 0.82
N CYS A 273 -22.44 -3.97 0.35
CA CYS A 273 -21.65 -4.45 -0.78
C CYS A 273 -20.57 -5.46 -0.37
N ASN A 274 -20.52 -5.87 0.91
CA ASN A 274 -19.51 -6.76 1.49
C ASN A 274 -18.11 -6.13 1.61
N PHE A 275 -18.03 -4.83 1.93
CA PHE A 275 -16.79 -4.23 2.42
C PHE A 275 -16.59 -4.62 3.88
N ASP A 276 -15.42 -5.16 4.24
CA ASP A 276 -15.15 -5.64 5.61
C ASP A 276 -14.01 -4.91 6.33
N ALA A 277 -13.17 -4.19 5.58
CA ALA A 277 -12.07 -3.42 6.16
C ALA A 277 -11.75 -2.16 5.38
N ILE A 278 -11.22 -1.16 6.10
CA ILE A 278 -10.81 0.11 5.52
C ILE A 278 -9.48 0.59 6.10
N PHE A 279 -8.59 1.07 5.25
CA PHE A 279 -7.38 1.77 5.66
C PHE A 279 -7.67 3.26 5.84
N LEU A 280 -7.34 3.78 7.02
CA LEU A 280 -7.51 5.18 7.40
C LEU A 280 -6.13 5.83 7.57
N GLY A 281 -5.88 6.89 6.79
CA GLY A 281 -4.74 7.77 7.05
C GLY A 281 -5.02 8.66 8.26
N ILE A 282 -4.65 8.21 9.46
CA ILE A 282 -4.74 9.01 10.70
C ILE A 282 -3.52 9.92 10.85
N GLU A 283 -2.35 9.37 10.53
CA GLU A 283 -1.00 9.94 10.63
C GLU A 283 -0.54 10.24 12.04
N THR A 284 -1.28 11.06 12.79
CA THR A 284 -0.90 11.40 14.16
C THR A 284 -2.13 11.90 14.92
N PRO A 285 -2.26 11.60 16.22
CA PRO A 285 -3.28 12.22 17.07
C PRO A 285 -2.92 13.66 17.48
N ASP A 286 -1.72 14.16 17.15
CA ASP A 286 -1.31 15.53 17.46
C ASP A 286 -1.88 16.55 16.47
N GLU A 287 -2.82 17.37 16.93
CA GLU A 287 -3.53 18.33 16.09
C GLU A 287 -2.60 19.39 15.48
N GLU A 288 -1.57 19.84 16.20
CA GLU A 288 -0.60 20.82 15.70
C GLU A 288 0.15 20.28 14.47
N SER A 289 0.60 19.01 14.53
CA SER A 289 1.23 18.32 13.41
C SER A 289 0.27 18.15 12.21
N LEU A 290 -1.01 17.84 12.46
CA LEU A 290 -2.03 17.74 11.39
C LEU A 290 -2.29 19.09 10.71
N GLN A 291 -2.32 20.18 11.48
CA GLN A 291 -2.50 21.54 10.95
C GLN A 291 -1.30 21.96 10.10
N LEU A 292 -0.07 21.74 10.61
CA LEU A 292 1.17 22.04 9.89
C LEU A 292 1.21 21.33 8.53
N THR A 293 0.87 20.05 8.53
CA THR A 293 0.92 19.19 7.33
C THR A 293 -0.29 19.32 6.42
N LYS A 294 -1.23 20.22 6.75
CA LYS A 294 -2.46 20.50 6.00
C LYS A 294 -3.39 19.30 5.86
N LYS A 295 -3.39 18.39 6.84
CA LYS A 295 -4.31 17.26 6.93
C LYS A 295 -5.59 17.65 7.69
N PHE A 296 -6.23 18.75 7.26
CA PHE A 296 -7.34 19.37 7.97
C PHE A 296 -8.58 18.49 8.14
N GLN A 297 -8.79 17.51 7.28
CA GLN A 297 -9.90 16.56 7.41
C GLN A 297 -9.81 15.74 8.70
N ASN A 298 -8.60 15.55 9.25
CA ASN A 298 -8.37 14.83 10.51
C ASN A 298 -8.56 15.68 11.76
N THR A 299 -8.81 16.99 11.63
CA THR A 299 -8.99 17.90 12.77
C THR A 299 -10.45 18.31 12.98
N ARG A 300 -11.37 17.84 12.12
CA ARG A 300 -12.78 18.28 12.13
C ARG A 300 -13.61 17.60 13.22
N ASN A 301 -13.28 16.36 13.54
CA ASN A 301 -14.01 15.53 14.50
C ASN A 301 -12.99 14.78 15.37
N SER A 302 -13.45 14.28 16.52
CA SER A 302 -12.65 13.36 17.32
C SER A 302 -12.26 12.13 16.50
N LEU A 303 -10.96 11.88 16.40
CA LEU A 303 -10.42 10.71 15.69
C LEU A 303 -10.87 9.41 16.35
N ALA A 304 -10.96 9.37 17.68
CA ALA A 304 -11.41 8.18 18.41
C ALA A 304 -12.88 7.87 18.12
N GLU A 305 -13.77 8.87 18.18
CA GLU A 305 -15.19 8.70 17.86
C GLU A 305 -15.40 8.32 16.39
N THR A 306 -14.56 8.85 15.49
CA THR A 306 -14.57 8.50 14.07
C THR A 306 -14.27 7.01 13.88
N VAL A 307 -13.21 6.51 14.52
CA VAL A 307 -12.84 5.09 14.42
C VAL A 307 -13.91 4.20 15.05
N ASP A 308 -14.45 4.57 16.22
CA ASP A 308 -15.53 3.82 16.87
C ASP A 308 -16.77 3.69 15.96
N LYS A 309 -17.22 4.78 15.33
CA LYS A 309 -18.34 4.74 14.36
C LYS A 309 -18.09 3.81 13.18
N ILE A 310 -16.86 3.78 12.67
CA ILE A 310 -16.47 2.92 11.54
C ILE A 310 -16.50 1.45 11.98
N ILE A 311 -15.96 1.14 13.16
CA ILE A 311 -16.01 -0.22 13.73
C ILE A 311 -17.47 -0.65 13.94
N GLU A 312 -18.28 0.18 14.59
CA GLU A 312 -19.70 -0.13 14.90
C GLU A 312 -20.53 -0.34 13.63
N ALA A 313 -20.20 0.33 12.52
CA ALA A 313 -20.86 0.11 11.23
C ALA A 313 -20.58 -1.28 10.64
N GLY A 314 -19.49 -1.95 11.05
CA GLY A 314 -19.06 -3.24 10.50
C GLY A 314 -17.82 -3.17 9.62
N LEU A 315 -17.13 -2.03 9.58
CA LEU A 315 -15.89 -1.84 8.83
C LEU A 315 -14.69 -1.91 9.78
N ARG A 316 -13.85 -2.93 9.64
CA ARG A 316 -12.65 -3.06 10.47
C ARG A 316 -11.60 -2.02 10.07
N PRO A 317 -11.10 -1.18 11.01
CA PRO A 317 -10.08 -0.20 10.69
C PRO A 317 -8.69 -0.87 10.59
N MET A 318 -7.97 -0.45 9.57
CA MET A 318 -6.51 -0.42 9.52
C MET A 318 -6.12 1.06 9.54
N ALA A 319 -5.06 1.45 10.24
CA ALA A 319 -4.67 2.86 10.28
C ALA A 319 -3.18 3.06 10.02
N GLY A 320 -2.86 4.11 9.26
CA GLY A 320 -1.51 4.61 9.07
C GLY A 320 -1.17 5.70 10.08
N PHE A 321 0.05 5.64 10.60
CA PHE A 321 0.64 6.65 11.48
C PHE A 321 2.05 7.00 11.00
N ILE A 322 2.43 8.25 11.18
CA ILE A 322 3.71 8.82 10.77
C ILE A 322 4.35 9.50 11.97
N LEU A 323 5.62 9.18 12.24
CA LEU A 323 6.45 9.87 13.22
C LEU A 323 7.48 10.78 12.52
N GLY A 324 7.87 11.86 13.19
CA GLY A 324 8.93 12.75 12.73
C GLY A 324 8.43 13.96 11.93
N PHE A 325 7.20 14.41 12.19
CA PHE A 325 6.74 15.70 11.70
C PHE A 325 7.57 16.85 12.31
N ASP A 326 7.73 17.93 11.55
CA ASP A 326 8.38 19.15 12.06
C ASP A 326 7.54 19.75 13.21
N GLY A 327 8.20 20.17 14.29
CA GLY A 327 7.53 20.67 15.49
C GLY A 327 6.80 19.61 16.33
N GLU A 328 6.83 18.34 15.93
CA GLU A 328 6.18 17.26 16.67
C GLU A 328 6.71 17.19 18.12
N LYS A 329 5.81 17.13 19.10
CA LYS A 329 6.20 17.06 20.52
C LYS A 329 6.90 15.74 20.84
N LYS A 330 7.84 15.76 21.81
CA LYS A 330 8.45 14.54 22.38
C LYS A 330 7.38 13.53 22.82
N ASP A 331 7.73 12.25 22.90
CA ASP A 331 6.81 11.16 23.26
C ASP A 331 5.67 10.98 22.23
N ALA A 332 5.96 11.21 20.95
CA ALA A 332 4.98 11.06 19.87
C ALA A 332 4.51 9.61 19.72
N ALA A 333 5.45 8.67 19.81
CA ALA A 333 5.15 7.24 19.87
C ALA A 333 4.16 6.90 20.98
N THR A 334 4.35 7.43 22.19
CA THR A 334 3.48 7.17 23.34
C THR A 334 2.04 7.60 23.05
N ARG A 335 1.85 8.82 22.52
CA ARG A 335 0.51 9.30 22.15
C ARG A 335 -0.13 8.46 21.05
N ILE A 336 0.65 7.99 20.08
CA ILE A 336 0.16 7.08 19.03
C ILE A 336 -0.26 5.74 19.64
N ILE A 337 0.55 5.16 20.53
CA ILE A 337 0.23 3.90 21.23
C ILE A 337 -1.07 4.04 22.02
N GLU A 338 -1.18 5.09 22.84
CA GLU A 338 -2.38 5.38 23.63
C GLU A 338 -3.62 5.53 22.76
N PHE A 339 -3.51 6.26 21.64
CA PHE A 339 -4.61 6.43 20.70
C PHE A 339 -5.02 5.09 20.04
N VAL A 340 -4.05 4.31 19.54
CA VAL A 340 -4.30 3.01 18.90
C VAL A 340 -4.97 2.04 19.87
N GLU A 341 -4.51 2.01 21.12
CA GLU A 341 -5.13 1.19 22.16
C GLU A 341 -6.53 1.70 22.51
N GLN A 342 -6.73 3.01 22.68
CA GLN A 342 -8.04 3.59 23.02
C GLN A 342 -9.07 3.31 21.92
N ALA A 343 -8.72 3.57 20.66
CA ALA A 343 -9.58 3.39 19.49
C ALA A 343 -9.70 1.92 19.04
N ALA A 344 -9.02 1.00 19.74
CA ALA A 344 -9.03 -0.44 19.47
C ALA A 344 -8.65 -0.81 18.03
N ILE A 345 -7.67 -0.13 17.42
CA ILE A 345 -7.29 -0.36 16.01
C ILE A 345 -6.40 -1.60 15.89
N PRO A 346 -6.84 -2.73 15.33
CA PRO A 346 -6.04 -3.96 15.35
C PRO A 346 -4.72 -3.83 14.57
N THR A 347 -4.80 -3.24 13.37
CA THR A 347 -3.68 -3.10 12.44
C THR A 347 -3.26 -1.64 12.33
N ALA A 348 -2.15 -1.29 12.96
CA ALA A 348 -1.58 0.07 12.98
C ALA A 348 -0.24 0.08 12.24
N MET A 349 -0.24 0.50 10.98
CA MET A 349 0.99 0.72 10.23
C MET A 349 1.68 1.97 10.75
N LEU A 350 2.95 1.88 11.11
CA LEU A 350 3.76 3.04 11.46
C LEU A 350 4.81 3.27 10.36
N GLY A 351 5.01 4.51 9.96
CA GLY A 351 6.13 4.98 9.13
C GLY A 351 6.87 6.13 9.81
N MET A 352 8.12 6.36 9.42
CA MET A 352 8.75 7.67 9.65
C MET A 352 8.46 8.57 8.46
N LEU A 353 8.38 9.87 8.69
CA LEU A 353 8.08 10.85 7.64
C LEU A 353 9.17 10.82 6.55
N GLN A 354 8.72 10.78 5.30
CA GLN A 354 9.58 10.75 4.12
C GLN A 354 9.24 11.96 3.23
N ALA A 355 10.26 12.69 2.82
CA ALA A 355 10.15 13.74 1.83
C ALA A 355 10.13 13.11 0.43
N LEU A 356 8.96 12.72 -0.04
CA LEU A 356 8.79 12.17 -1.39
C LEU A 356 9.07 13.24 -2.45
N PRO A 357 9.80 12.92 -3.54
CA PRO A 357 10.18 13.88 -4.57
C PRO A 357 8.98 14.69 -5.10
N ASN A 358 9.19 16.00 -5.32
CA ASN A 358 8.20 16.93 -5.87
C ASN A 358 6.94 17.18 -5.01
N THR A 359 6.90 16.67 -3.77
CA THR A 359 5.83 17.02 -2.82
C THR A 359 6.05 18.42 -2.23
N ALA A 360 5.01 18.99 -1.61
CA ALA A 360 5.13 20.28 -0.94
C ALA A 360 6.13 20.23 0.23
N LEU A 361 6.18 19.10 0.95
CA LEU A 361 7.20 18.83 1.98
C LEU A 361 8.61 18.85 1.37
N TRP A 362 8.82 18.16 0.24
CA TRP A 362 10.11 18.10 -0.43
C TRP A 362 10.59 19.50 -0.86
N HIS A 363 9.74 20.28 -1.53
CA HIS A 363 10.09 21.65 -1.93
C HIS A 363 10.40 22.57 -0.74
N ARG A 364 9.65 22.42 0.37
CA ARG A 364 9.90 23.18 1.60
C ARG A 364 11.25 22.82 2.19
N LEU A 365 11.54 21.53 2.37
CA LEU A 365 12.80 21.06 2.93
C LEU A 365 14.00 21.33 2.02
N GLU A 366 13.83 21.31 0.70
CA GLU A 366 14.86 21.71 -0.27
C GLU A 366 15.24 23.18 -0.07
N LYS A 367 14.24 24.06 -0.01
CA LYS A 367 14.44 25.50 0.25
C LYS A 367 15.09 25.78 1.60
N GLU A 368 14.80 24.96 2.60
CA GLU A 368 15.40 25.04 3.94
C GLU A 368 16.80 24.40 4.00
N GLY A 369 17.27 23.73 2.93
CA GLY A 369 18.57 23.04 2.91
C GLY A 369 18.62 21.80 3.81
N ARG A 370 17.47 21.16 4.05
CA ARG A 370 17.32 20.05 5.01
C ARG A 370 17.16 18.68 4.37
N LEU A 371 17.01 18.59 3.04
CA LEU A 371 16.96 17.31 2.34
C LEU A 371 18.31 16.58 2.47
N ARG A 372 18.24 15.26 2.65
CA ARG A 372 19.43 14.40 2.58
C ARG A 372 19.41 13.66 1.25
N VAL A 373 20.40 13.92 0.42
CA VAL A 373 20.62 13.14 -0.80
C VAL A 373 21.23 11.82 -0.34
N ASN A 374 20.45 10.74 -0.43
CA ASN A 374 20.96 9.41 -0.14
C ASN A 374 20.62 8.50 -1.31
N ASP A 375 21.64 8.14 -2.11
CA ASP A 375 21.48 7.44 -3.40
C ASP A 375 20.86 6.04 -3.29
N LYS A 376 20.73 5.49 -2.06
CA LYS A 376 20.57 4.04 -1.81
C LYS A 376 19.35 3.60 -1.00
N GLN A 377 18.41 4.47 -0.64
CA GLN A 377 17.33 4.05 0.25
C GLN A 377 16.03 3.72 -0.52
N ASP A 378 15.69 2.42 -0.55
CA ASP A 378 14.31 1.99 -0.76
C ASP A 378 13.44 2.57 0.37
N ILE A 379 12.35 3.24 0.03
CA ILE A 379 11.48 3.88 1.02
C ILE A 379 10.40 2.89 1.48
N ASN A 380 10.44 2.47 2.74
CA ASN A 380 9.41 1.64 3.38
C ASN A 380 9.37 1.85 4.92
N GLN A 381 8.65 0.99 5.66
CA GLN A 381 8.49 1.06 7.13
C GLN A 381 9.75 0.62 7.92
N SER A 382 10.89 0.48 7.26
CA SER A 382 12.18 0.20 7.88
C SER A 382 13.25 1.20 7.43
N THR A 383 12.84 2.35 6.90
CA THR A 383 13.73 3.40 6.39
C THR A 383 13.71 4.61 7.32
N LEU A 384 14.90 5.10 7.72
CA LEU A 384 15.07 6.36 8.43
C LEU A 384 14.58 7.56 7.61
N LEU A 385 14.43 8.72 8.26
CA LEU A 385 14.05 9.96 7.59
C LEU A 385 15.11 10.37 6.55
N ASN A 386 14.65 10.76 5.37
CA ASN A 386 15.49 11.24 4.27
C ASN A 386 15.74 12.77 4.30
N PHE A 387 15.61 13.39 5.47
CA PHE A 387 15.86 14.82 5.70
C PHE A 387 16.32 15.04 7.14
N VAL A 388 16.74 16.25 7.49
CA VAL A 388 17.09 16.66 8.86
C VAL A 388 15.83 17.17 9.57
N PRO A 389 15.19 16.42 10.50
CA PRO A 389 13.99 16.86 11.23
C PRO A 389 14.29 17.92 12.30
N THR A 390 13.26 18.53 12.86
CA THR A 390 13.41 19.52 13.97
C THR A 390 13.75 18.88 15.32
N ARG A 391 13.68 17.56 15.42
CA ARG A 391 14.08 16.75 16.59
C ARG A 391 15.26 15.87 16.22
N PRO A 392 16.07 15.40 17.19
CA PRO A 392 17.10 14.41 16.89
C PRO A 392 16.51 13.17 16.21
N ILE A 393 17.16 12.69 15.15
CA ILE A 393 16.71 11.51 14.40
C ILE A 393 16.73 10.27 15.28
N GLU A 394 17.71 10.19 16.18
CA GLU A 394 17.87 9.11 17.15
C GLU A 394 16.66 9.01 18.07
N ASP A 395 16.15 10.14 18.56
CA ASP A 395 14.96 10.16 19.43
C ASP A 395 13.73 9.64 18.66
N ILE A 396 13.52 10.13 17.43
CA ILE A 396 12.39 9.71 16.58
C ILE A 396 12.48 8.21 16.26
N ALA A 397 13.66 7.72 15.90
CA ALA A 397 13.88 6.33 15.51
C ALA A 397 13.76 5.37 16.71
N ASN A 398 14.23 5.77 17.89
CA ASN A 398 14.04 4.99 19.11
C ASN A 398 12.54 4.93 19.49
N GLU A 399 11.84 6.08 19.47
CA GLU A 399 10.39 6.15 19.67
C GLU A 399 9.63 5.25 18.67
N TYR A 400 10.04 5.27 17.40
CA TYR A 400 9.48 4.44 16.33
C TYR A 400 9.60 2.94 16.60
N VAL A 401 10.80 2.48 17.00
CA VAL A 401 11.06 1.08 17.34
C VAL A 401 10.24 0.65 18.56
N GLU A 402 10.18 1.48 19.60
CA GLU A 402 9.40 1.21 20.82
C GLU A 402 7.90 1.11 20.52
N ALA A 403 7.38 1.95 19.61
CA ALA A 403 5.98 1.89 19.17
C ALA A 403 5.64 0.57 18.48
N PHE A 404 6.49 0.11 17.55
CA PHE A 404 6.32 -1.21 16.94
C PHE A 404 6.40 -2.34 17.96
N TRP A 405 7.36 -2.25 18.88
CA TRP A 405 7.59 -3.30 19.87
C TRP A 405 6.41 -3.47 20.81
N THR A 406 5.82 -2.35 21.24
CA THR A 406 4.67 -2.29 22.14
C THR A 406 3.37 -2.69 21.44
N LEU A 407 3.04 -2.08 20.30
CA LEU A 407 1.76 -2.32 19.61
C LEU A 407 1.59 -3.75 19.10
N TYR A 408 2.70 -4.41 18.79
CA TYR A 408 2.74 -5.80 18.32
C TYR A 408 3.31 -6.77 19.37
N GLU A 409 3.29 -6.38 20.64
CA GLU A 409 3.40 -7.34 21.73
C GLU A 409 2.17 -8.27 21.71
N PRO A 410 2.34 -9.61 21.77
CA PRO A 410 1.25 -10.56 21.58
C PRO A 410 0.01 -10.35 22.47
N HIS A 411 0.18 -10.05 23.76
CA HIS A 411 -0.94 -9.83 24.67
C HIS A 411 -1.66 -8.52 24.34
N ILE A 412 -0.92 -7.43 24.13
CA ILE A 412 -1.46 -6.12 23.75
C ILE A 412 -2.26 -6.23 22.43
N PHE A 413 -1.67 -6.85 21.41
CA PHE A 413 -2.33 -7.05 20.11
C PHE A 413 -3.63 -7.87 20.23
N LEU A 414 -3.62 -8.97 21.00
CA LEU A 414 -4.80 -9.82 21.16
C LEU A 414 -5.91 -9.13 21.96
N ASP A 415 -5.57 -8.40 23.02
CA ASP A 415 -6.52 -7.61 23.81
C ASP A 415 -7.16 -6.50 22.95
N ARG A 416 -6.34 -5.76 22.18
CA ARG A 416 -6.81 -4.72 21.26
C ARG A 416 -7.72 -5.28 20.18
N THR A 417 -7.31 -6.37 19.54
CA THR A 417 -8.11 -7.05 18.51
C THR A 417 -9.43 -7.54 19.09
N TYR A 418 -9.43 -8.15 20.29
CA TYR A 418 -10.66 -8.58 20.95
C TYR A 418 -11.63 -7.42 21.20
N ARG A 419 -11.13 -6.27 21.71
CA ARG A 419 -11.95 -5.07 21.93
C ARG A 419 -12.55 -4.52 20.62
N CYS A 420 -11.80 -4.54 19.52
CA CYS A 420 -12.31 -4.15 18.21
C CYS A 420 -13.49 -5.05 17.78
N PHE A 421 -13.30 -6.36 17.84
CA PHE A 421 -14.28 -7.33 17.32
C PHE A 421 -15.51 -7.49 18.22
N LEU A 422 -15.43 -7.11 19.49
CA LEU A 422 -16.62 -6.96 20.33
C LEU A 422 -17.52 -5.79 19.90
N LYS A 423 -16.93 -4.71 19.39
CA LYS A 423 -17.65 -3.53 18.89
C LYS A 423 -18.08 -3.67 17.42
N LEU A 424 -17.37 -4.50 16.64
CA LEU A 424 -17.54 -4.59 15.19
C LEU A 424 -18.98 -4.95 14.80
N GLY A 425 -19.60 -4.11 13.98
CA GLY A 425 -20.92 -4.36 13.42
C GLY A 425 -20.96 -5.71 12.69
N ALA A 426 -22.07 -6.43 12.81
CA ALA A 426 -22.22 -7.73 12.16
C ALA A 426 -22.30 -7.56 10.62
N PRO A 427 -21.72 -8.48 9.83
CA PRO A 427 -21.81 -8.43 8.38
C PRO A 427 -23.27 -8.55 7.93
N THR A 428 -23.68 -7.73 6.94
CA THR A 428 -25.03 -7.78 6.35
C THR A 428 -25.11 -8.70 5.13
N ALA A 429 -23.98 -8.91 4.44
CA ALA A 429 -23.86 -9.78 3.28
C ALA A 429 -24.17 -11.25 3.65
N LYS A 430 -25.06 -11.88 2.87
CA LYS A 430 -25.48 -13.28 3.08
C LYS A 430 -24.73 -14.21 2.13
N GLU A 431 -23.45 -14.43 2.41
CA GLU A 431 -22.65 -15.40 1.67
C GLU A 431 -23.22 -16.83 1.85
N PRO A 432 -23.33 -17.63 0.78
CA PRO A 432 -23.72 -19.02 0.90
C PRO A 432 -22.65 -19.79 1.70
N PHE A 433 -23.09 -20.68 2.58
CA PHE A 433 -22.18 -21.53 3.35
C PHE A 433 -21.31 -22.38 2.42
N LYS A 434 -19.99 -22.33 2.64
CA LYS A 434 -19.00 -23.15 1.94
C LYS A 434 -18.30 -24.03 2.96
N LEU A 435 -18.07 -25.29 2.61
CA LEU A 435 -17.23 -26.17 3.42
C LEU A 435 -15.80 -25.62 3.40
N PRO A 436 -15.11 -25.56 4.56
CA PRO A 436 -13.71 -25.16 4.61
C PRO A 436 -12.86 -26.07 3.71
N SER A 437 -11.98 -25.48 2.92
CA SER A 437 -11.00 -26.23 2.13
C SER A 437 -9.97 -26.90 3.05
N TRP A 438 -9.21 -27.86 2.51
CA TRP A 438 -8.08 -28.46 3.26
C TRP A 438 -7.06 -27.39 3.70
N THR A 439 -6.82 -26.39 2.85
CA THR A 439 -5.94 -25.26 3.15
C THR A 439 -6.48 -24.44 4.33
N ASP A 440 -7.80 -24.18 4.36
CA ASP A 440 -8.44 -23.45 5.47
C ASP A 440 -8.32 -24.23 6.79
N LEU A 441 -8.59 -25.55 6.75
CA LEU A 441 -8.47 -26.41 7.93
C LEU A 441 -7.03 -26.49 8.43
N LYS A 442 -6.06 -26.58 7.51
CA LYS A 442 -4.64 -26.57 7.84
C LYS A 442 -4.25 -25.24 8.49
N ALA A 443 -4.60 -24.10 7.88
CA ALA A 443 -4.31 -22.77 8.42
C ALA A 443 -4.94 -22.60 9.82
N LEU A 444 -6.22 -22.97 9.98
CA LEU A 444 -6.92 -22.93 11.26
C LEU A 444 -6.25 -23.80 12.32
N SER A 445 -5.84 -25.03 11.97
CA SER A 445 -5.15 -25.93 12.90
C SER A 445 -3.82 -25.35 13.38
N ILE A 446 -3.08 -24.67 12.50
CA ILE A 446 -1.82 -24.02 12.83
C ILE A 446 -2.05 -22.83 13.76
N ILE A 447 -3.07 -22.00 13.51
CA ILE A 447 -3.44 -20.87 14.36
C ILE A 447 -3.83 -21.38 15.76
N ILE A 448 -4.71 -22.37 15.85
CA ILE A 448 -5.16 -22.97 17.11
C ILE A 448 -3.98 -23.58 17.87
N TRP A 449 -3.07 -24.27 17.19
CA TRP A 449 -1.88 -24.84 17.83
C TRP A 449 -0.93 -23.75 18.36
N ARG A 450 -0.59 -22.76 17.52
CA ARG A 450 0.38 -21.71 17.88
C ARG A 450 -0.16 -20.79 18.97
N GLN A 451 -1.35 -20.23 18.77
CA GLN A 451 -1.95 -19.27 19.70
C GLN A 451 -2.62 -19.97 20.88
N GLY A 452 -3.27 -21.11 20.67
CA GLY A 452 -4.06 -21.80 21.68
C GLY A 452 -3.32 -22.85 22.51
N VAL A 453 -2.12 -23.29 22.12
CA VAL A 453 -1.36 -24.30 22.86
C VAL A 453 0.09 -23.87 23.14
N LYS A 454 0.84 -23.52 22.10
CA LYS A 454 2.29 -23.30 22.21
C LYS A 454 2.63 -22.03 22.99
N ARG A 455 1.97 -20.91 22.69
CA ARG A 455 2.30 -19.59 23.26
C ARG A 455 1.82 -19.42 24.71
N ASP A 456 2.45 -18.50 25.41
CA ASP A 456 2.03 -18.00 26.72
C ASP A 456 0.69 -17.24 26.66
N THR A 457 0.34 -16.68 25.50
CA THR A 457 -0.96 -16.05 25.23
C THR A 457 -2.17 -16.99 25.23
N ARG A 458 -1.99 -18.31 25.34
CA ARG A 458 -3.04 -19.33 25.16
C ARG A 458 -4.33 -19.08 25.93
N TRP A 459 -4.22 -18.71 27.20
CA TRP A 459 -5.39 -18.51 28.05
C TRP A 459 -6.18 -17.27 27.64
N ARG A 460 -5.48 -16.20 27.21
CA ARG A 460 -6.12 -15.02 26.64
C ARG A 460 -6.79 -15.34 25.32
N PHE A 461 -6.11 -16.07 24.44
CA PHE A 461 -6.67 -16.48 23.15
C PHE A 461 -8.00 -17.25 23.33
N TRP A 462 -8.03 -18.28 24.18
CA TRP A 462 -9.27 -19.04 24.42
C TRP A 462 -10.34 -18.22 25.13
N HIS A 463 -9.97 -17.36 26.08
CA HIS A 463 -10.91 -16.47 26.74
C HIS A 463 -11.57 -15.52 25.74
N HIS A 464 -10.79 -14.82 24.91
CA HIS A 464 -11.30 -13.92 23.89
C HIS A 464 -12.12 -14.65 22.84
N LEU A 465 -11.68 -15.82 22.39
CA LEU A 465 -12.42 -16.61 21.41
C LEU A 465 -13.80 -17.01 21.94
N GLY A 466 -13.88 -17.47 23.18
CA GLY A 466 -15.15 -17.75 23.86
C GLY A 466 -16.01 -16.48 24.03
N GLY A 467 -15.37 -15.34 24.31
CA GLY A 467 -16.02 -14.03 24.37
C GLY A 467 -16.66 -13.61 23.04
N ILE A 468 -15.94 -13.74 21.92
CA ILE A 468 -16.45 -13.45 20.57
C ILE A 468 -17.59 -14.40 20.22
N LEU A 469 -17.43 -15.71 20.41
CA LEU A 469 -18.49 -16.69 20.13
C LEU A 469 -19.77 -16.45 20.94
N ARG A 470 -19.65 -15.85 22.13
CA ARG A 470 -20.80 -15.53 22.99
C ARG A 470 -21.48 -14.22 22.62
N HIS A 471 -20.72 -13.17 22.29
CA HIS A 471 -21.26 -11.80 22.15
C HIS A 471 -21.35 -11.32 20.70
N ASN A 472 -20.48 -11.80 19.82
CA ASN A 472 -20.47 -11.42 18.40
C ASN A 472 -20.02 -12.61 17.51
N PRO A 473 -20.78 -13.72 17.46
CA PRO A 473 -20.37 -14.91 16.72
C PRO A 473 -20.27 -14.69 15.20
N ALA A 474 -20.96 -13.69 14.66
CA ALA A 474 -21.00 -13.40 13.22
C ALA A 474 -19.62 -12.99 12.67
N VAL A 475 -18.76 -12.38 13.49
CA VAL A 475 -17.43 -11.89 13.09
C VAL A 475 -16.29 -12.87 13.40
N PHE A 476 -16.60 -14.08 13.88
CA PHE A 476 -15.63 -15.05 14.36
C PHE A 476 -14.54 -15.41 13.33
N ALA A 477 -14.92 -15.66 12.08
CA ALA A 477 -13.96 -16.04 11.05
C ALA A 477 -12.96 -14.90 10.77
N HIS A 478 -13.48 -13.67 10.66
CA HIS A 478 -12.66 -12.47 10.46
C HIS A 478 -11.75 -12.19 11.67
N TYR A 479 -12.25 -12.38 12.89
CA TYR A 479 -11.46 -12.28 14.12
C TYR A 479 -10.26 -13.23 14.09
N LEU A 480 -10.48 -14.51 13.75
CA LEU A 480 -9.41 -15.49 13.67
C LEU A 480 -8.36 -15.14 12.60
N THR A 481 -8.79 -14.67 11.44
CA THR A 481 -7.88 -14.19 10.38
C THR A 481 -6.99 -13.06 10.90
N VAL A 482 -7.57 -12.06 11.58
CA VAL A 482 -6.78 -10.94 12.14
C VAL A 482 -5.87 -11.41 13.28
N CYS A 483 -6.28 -12.37 14.10
CA CYS A 483 -5.39 -12.98 15.10
C CYS A 483 -4.21 -13.73 14.47
N ALA A 484 -4.40 -14.33 13.29
CA ALA A 484 -3.31 -14.96 12.54
C ALA A 484 -2.27 -13.94 12.06
N HIS A 485 -2.68 -12.69 11.80
CA HIS A 485 -1.77 -11.63 11.36
C HIS A 485 -0.66 -11.31 12.37
N ASN A 486 -0.88 -11.60 13.64
CA ASN A 486 0.14 -11.45 14.68
C ASN A 486 1.41 -12.26 14.38
N GLU A 487 1.32 -13.41 13.67
CA GLU A 487 2.51 -14.18 13.28
C GLU A 487 3.47 -13.37 12.42
N HIS A 488 2.95 -12.61 11.45
CA HIS A 488 3.73 -11.72 10.61
C HIS A 488 4.29 -10.55 11.41
N PHE A 489 3.46 -9.87 12.22
CA PHE A 489 3.90 -8.68 12.94
C PHE A 489 4.97 -8.95 14.01
N LEU A 490 4.99 -10.14 14.60
CA LEU A 490 6.02 -10.51 15.57
C LEU A 490 7.42 -10.68 14.96
N GLU A 491 7.48 -11.17 13.74
CA GLU A 491 8.73 -11.23 12.96
C GLU A 491 9.06 -9.85 12.41
N TYR A 492 8.06 -9.14 11.86
CA TYR A 492 8.27 -7.84 11.24
C TYR A 492 8.78 -6.79 12.22
N ARG A 493 8.30 -6.76 13.48
CA ARG A 493 8.84 -5.83 14.50
C ARG A 493 10.33 -6.09 14.80
N GLN A 494 10.83 -7.31 14.61
CA GLN A 494 12.25 -7.62 14.75
C GLN A 494 13.05 -7.10 13.55
N ILE A 495 12.51 -7.25 12.33
CA ILE A 495 13.09 -6.69 11.10
C ILE A 495 13.22 -5.17 11.24
N VAL A 496 12.13 -4.49 11.61
CA VAL A 496 12.12 -3.04 11.83
C VAL A 496 13.20 -2.64 12.85
N ARG A 497 13.24 -3.28 14.01
CA ARG A 497 14.27 -2.98 15.03
C ARG A 497 15.68 -3.16 14.49
N ALA A 498 15.96 -4.28 13.82
CA ALA A 498 17.29 -4.59 13.30
C ALA A 498 17.74 -3.57 12.24
N GLU A 499 16.87 -3.27 11.28
CA GLU A 499 17.20 -2.39 10.15
C GLU A 499 17.31 -0.92 10.60
N ILE A 500 16.40 -0.43 11.45
CA ILE A 500 16.49 0.93 12.01
C ILE A 500 17.74 1.09 12.88
N THR A 501 18.05 0.10 13.73
CA THR A 501 19.28 0.15 14.56
C THR A 501 20.53 0.21 13.69
N LYS A 502 20.58 -0.59 12.62
CA LYS A 502 21.70 -0.60 11.67
C LYS A 502 21.84 0.74 10.96
N GLN A 503 20.74 1.32 10.49
CA GLN A 503 20.75 2.64 9.85
C GLN A 503 21.14 3.76 10.82
N LEU A 504 20.75 3.68 12.09
CA LEU A 504 21.16 4.65 13.11
C LEU A 504 22.66 4.62 13.38
N ILE A 505 23.25 3.42 13.44
CA ILE A 505 24.71 3.27 13.61
C ILE A 505 25.46 3.88 12.42
N GLU A 506 24.98 3.61 11.20
CA GLU A 506 25.55 4.20 9.99
C GLU A 506 25.40 5.72 9.98
N PHE A 507 24.24 6.22 10.38
CA PHE A 507 23.95 7.64 10.51
C PHE A 507 24.92 8.34 11.48
N GLN A 508 25.09 7.80 12.69
CA GLN A 508 26.01 8.34 13.69
C GLN A 508 27.46 8.35 13.20
N ARG A 509 27.85 7.31 12.45
CA ARG A 509 29.18 7.24 11.82
C ARG A 509 29.37 8.37 10.80
N GLN A 510 28.38 8.63 9.95
CA GLN A 510 28.45 9.70 8.95
C GLN A 510 28.50 11.08 9.59
N GLU A 511 27.69 11.33 10.62
CA GLU A 511 27.71 12.60 11.37
C GLU A 511 29.08 12.84 12.05
N ALA A 512 29.67 11.79 12.64
CA ALA A 512 30.99 11.89 13.26
C ALA A 512 32.10 12.22 12.23
N LEU A 513 32.02 11.67 11.01
CA LEU A 513 32.95 11.98 9.92
C LEU A 513 32.83 13.44 9.48
N LEU A 514 31.60 13.94 9.26
CA LEU A 514 31.34 15.32 8.87
C LEU A 514 31.82 16.33 9.93
N GLN A 515 31.63 16.02 11.21
CA GLN A 515 32.14 16.85 12.31
C GLN A 515 33.68 16.89 12.33
N THR A 516 34.33 15.78 11.99
CA THR A 516 35.79 15.68 11.94
C THR A 516 36.36 16.47 10.75
N GLU A 517 35.77 16.36 9.56
CA GLU A 517 36.15 17.12 8.36
C GLU A 517 35.98 18.63 8.59
N SER A 518 34.84 19.05 9.13
CA SER A 518 34.56 20.45 9.51
C SER A 518 35.56 21.02 10.54
N SER A 519 36.07 20.18 11.44
CA SER A 519 37.09 20.59 12.43
C SER A 519 38.48 20.73 11.80
N SER A 520 38.78 19.92 10.78
CA SER A 520 40.05 19.99 10.04
C SER A 520 40.13 21.19 9.10
N GLU A 521 39.04 21.56 8.42
CA GLU A 521 38.98 22.76 7.57
C GLU A 521 39.14 24.06 8.38
N ARG A 522 38.51 24.12 9.56
CA ARG A 522 38.67 25.27 10.48
C ARG A 522 40.09 25.43 11.03
N LEU A 523 40.85 24.35 11.17
CA LEU A 523 42.26 24.41 11.58
C LEU A 523 43.16 24.91 10.45
N VAL A 524 42.84 24.58 9.19
CA VAL A 524 43.58 25.01 8.00
C VAL A 524 43.31 26.48 7.64
N GLU A 525 42.10 27.01 7.87
CA GLU A 525 41.81 28.45 7.70
C GLU A 525 42.37 29.33 8.83
N SER A 526 42.74 28.72 9.96
CA SER A 526 43.32 29.42 11.13
C SER A 526 44.86 29.43 11.16
N ALA A 527 45.51 28.80 10.17
CA ALA A 527 46.95 28.74 9.98
C ALA A 527 47.35 29.56 8.74
#